data_AF-A0A352ACF1-F1
#
_entry.id   AF-A0A352ACF1-F1
#
_cell.length_a   1.000
_cell.length_b   1.000
_cell.length_c   1.000
_cell.angle_alpha   90.00
_cell.angle_beta   90.00
_cell.angle_gamma   90.00
#
_symmetry.space_group_name_H-M   'P 1'
#
loop_
_entity.id
_entity.type
_entity.pdbx_description
1 polymer ?
#
loop_
_entity_poly.entity_id
_entity_poly.type
_entity_poly.pdbx_seq_one_letter_code
_entity_poly.pdbx_strand_id
1 'polypeptide(L)'
;MLDLYDLIRNIQKRPAMYLGQPSITHLRTFLAGYFFARHQLGEPETDQEKQFFNFQAWIQEKFKITSSQSWDKIILFFSQDEHKALEQFFELFDEFSRIDSGGGMPAIPQTINTTISK
;
A
#
# COMPACT_ATOMS: atom_id res chain seq x y z
N MET A 1 -16.17 13.25 -0.58
CA MET A 1 -15.05 12.74 -1.40
C MET A 1 -14.69 11.39 -0.82
N LEU A 2 -14.49 10.34 -1.62
CA LEU A 2 -14.04 9.05 -1.09
C LEU A 2 -12.63 9.23 -0.55
N ASP A 3 -12.39 8.80 0.69
CA ASP A 3 -11.04 8.77 1.23
C ASP A 3 -10.27 7.55 0.69
N LEU A 4 -8.96 7.47 0.95
CA LEU A 4 -8.11 6.41 0.40
C LEU A 4 -8.59 5.03 0.85
N TYR A 5 -8.99 4.88 2.11
CA TYR A 5 -9.35 3.59 2.66
C TYR A 5 -10.70 3.12 2.12
N ASP A 6 -11.69 4.01 2.02
CA ASP A 6 -12.96 3.74 1.34
C ASP A 6 -12.74 3.35 -0.13
N LEU A 7 -11.80 4.01 -0.82
CA LEU A 7 -11.42 3.66 -2.19
C LEU A 7 -10.88 2.23 -2.26
N ILE A 8 -9.92 1.87 -1.40
CA ILE A 8 -9.36 0.51 -1.33
C ILE A 8 -10.47 -0.52 -1.03
N ARG A 9 -11.40 -0.21 -0.11
CA ARG A 9 -12.54 -1.06 0.24
C ARG A 9 -13.53 -1.24 -0.91
N ASN A 10 -13.75 -0.20 -1.70
CA ASN A 10 -14.60 -0.29 -2.88
C ASN A 10 -13.95 -1.12 -3.98
N ILE A 11 -12.62 -1.03 -4.16
CA ILE A 11 -11.87 -1.91 -5.05
C ILE A 11 -11.97 -3.35 -4.59
N GLN A 12 -11.83 -3.64 -3.28
CA GLN A 12 -12.00 -4.99 -2.73
C GLN A 12 -13.35 -5.61 -3.09
N LYS A 13 -14.45 -4.83 -3.04
CA LYS A 13 -15.80 -5.31 -3.36
C LYS A 13 -15.98 -5.62 -4.85
N ARG A 14 -15.29 -4.90 -5.76
CA ARG A 14 -15.49 -5.01 -7.22
C ARG A 14 -14.17 -4.82 -7.98
N PRO A 15 -13.15 -5.66 -7.80
CA PRO A 15 -11.80 -5.37 -8.28
C PRO A 15 -11.72 -5.20 -9.79
N ALA A 16 -12.43 -6.03 -10.56
CA ALA A 16 -12.46 -5.92 -12.03
C ALA A 16 -13.04 -4.60 -12.55
N MET A 17 -13.95 -3.94 -11.80
CA MET A 17 -14.53 -2.65 -12.19
C MET A 17 -13.52 -1.51 -12.14
N TYR A 18 -12.57 -1.56 -11.21
CA TYR A 18 -11.56 -0.52 -11.00
C TYR A 18 -10.24 -0.84 -11.70
N LEU A 19 -9.85 -2.12 -11.71
CA LEU A 19 -8.53 -2.58 -12.12
C LEU A 19 -8.54 -3.26 -13.50
N GLY A 20 -9.72 -3.46 -14.11
CA GLY A 20 -9.92 -4.26 -15.34
C GLY A 20 -9.86 -5.77 -15.11
N GLN A 21 -9.06 -6.21 -14.13
CA GLN A 21 -8.99 -7.59 -13.65
C GLN A 21 -8.48 -7.62 -12.20
N PRO A 22 -8.76 -8.67 -11.41
CA PRO A 22 -8.23 -8.80 -10.05
C PRO A 22 -6.73 -9.11 -10.07
N SER A 23 -5.89 -8.07 -9.97
CA SER A 23 -4.43 -8.16 -9.98
C SER A 23 -3.82 -7.19 -8.97
N ILE A 24 -2.85 -7.68 -8.17
CA ILE A 24 -2.10 -6.85 -7.24
C ILE A 24 -1.21 -5.83 -7.97
N THR A 25 -0.62 -6.22 -9.10
CA THR A 25 0.18 -5.32 -9.93
C THR A 25 -0.68 -4.16 -10.48
N HIS A 26 -1.92 -4.47 -10.89
CA HIS A 26 -2.88 -3.45 -11.33
C HIS A 26 -3.30 -2.53 -10.19
N LEU A 27 -3.54 -3.09 -8.99
CA LEU A 27 -3.84 -2.29 -7.80
C LEU A 27 -2.71 -1.31 -7.47
N ARG A 28 -1.46 -1.77 -7.46
CA ARG A 28 -0.29 -0.92 -7.20
C ARG A 28 -0.17 0.22 -8.22
N THR A 29 -0.42 -0.08 -9.50
CA THR A 29 -0.40 0.92 -10.57
C THR A 29 -1.54 1.93 -10.42
N PHE A 30 -2.75 1.46 -10.08
CA PHE A 30 -3.91 2.30 -9.82
C PHE A 30 -3.65 3.28 -8.67
N LEU A 31 -3.16 2.78 -7.53
CA LEU A 31 -2.86 3.62 -6.37
C LEU A 31 -1.75 4.64 -6.68
N ALA A 32 -0.69 4.23 -7.38
CA ALA A 32 0.34 5.17 -7.82
C ALA A 32 -0.23 6.31 -8.68
N GLY A 33 -1.16 6.00 -9.60
CA GLY A 33 -1.87 7.01 -10.40
C GLY A 33 -2.75 7.93 -9.56
N TYR A 34 -3.45 7.39 -8.56
CA TYR A 34 -4.23 8.17 -7.59
C TYR A 34 -3.35 9.18 -6.83
N PHE A 35 -2.23 8.72 -6.25
CA PHE A 35 -1.31 9.59 -5.52
C PHE A 35 -0.68 10.65 -6.44
N PHE A 36 -0.27 10.24 -7.65
CA PHE A 36 0.27 11.16 -8.64
C PHE A 36 -0.73 12.27 -9.01
N ALA A 37 -1.98 11.92 -9.28
CA ALA A 37 -3.02 12.88 -9.63
C ALA A 37 -3.28 13.88 -8.49
N ARG A 38 -3.37 13.41 -7.24
CA ARG A 38 -3.56 14.30 -6.08
C ARG A 38 -2.39 15.26 -5.89
N HIS A 39 -1.16 14.76 -6.04
CA HIS A 39 0.03 15.60 -5.97
C HIS A 39 0.04 16.68 -7.07
N GLN A 40 -0.30 16.31 -8.31
CA GLN A 40 -0.40 17.26 -9.44
C GLN A 40 -1.48 18.33 -9.22
N LEU A 41 -2.56 18.00 -8.51
CA LEU A 41 -3.63 18.94 -8.16
C LEU A 41 -3.28 19.83 -6.96
N GLY A 42 -2.14 19.63 -6.30
CA GLY A 42 -1.73 20.38 -5.10
C GLY A 42 -2.59 20.05 -3.88
N GLU A 43 -3.27 18.90 -3.88
CA GLU A 43 -4.07 18.45 -2.76
C GLU A 43 -3.17 18.04 -1.59
N PRO A 44 -3.47 18.48 -0.35
CA PRO A 44 -2.69 18.08 0.81
C PRO A 44 -2.85 16.58 1.08
N GLU A 45 -1.77 15.95 1.56
CA GLU A 45 -1.81 14.56 2.01
C GLU A 45 -2.74 14.41 3.22
N THR A 46 -3.70 13.50 3.10
CA THR A 46 -4.60 13.10 4.18
C THR A 46 -3.88 12.17 5.17
N ASP A 47 -4.44 12.01 6.36
CA ASP A 47 -3.84 11.16 7.39
C ASP A 47 -3.81 9.67 6.98
N GLN A 48 -4.82 9.20 6.22
CA GLN A 48 -4.82 7.85 5.66
C GLN A 48 -3.71 7.65 4.62
N GLU A 49 -3.39 8.66 3.83
CA GLU A 49 -2.31 8.58 2.83
C GLU A 49 -0.94 8.50 3.52
N LYS A 50 -0.73 9.34 4.55
CA LYS A 50 0.47 9.29 5.40
C LYS A 50 0.58 7.95 6.12
N GLN A 51 -0.52 7.42 6.63
CA GLN A 51 -0.55 6.12 7.27
C GLN A 51 -0.21 5.02 6.27
N PHE A 52 -0.85 5.02 5.09
CA PHE A 52 -0.61 4.02 4.04
C PHE A 52 0.83 4.03 3.52
N PHE A 53 1.53 5.17 3.58
CA PHE A 53 2.96 5.22 3.27
C PHE A 53 3.79 4.24 4.13
N ASN A 54 3.39 4.01 5.38
CA ASN A 54 4.05 3.06 6.30
C ASN A 54 3.75 1.59 5.95
N PHE A 55 2.77 1.31 5.09
CA PHE A 55 2.40 -0.05 4.70
C PHE A 55 3.57 -0.80 4.05
N GLN A 56 4.40 -0.10 3.27
CA GLN A 56 5.60 -0.68 2.65
C GLN A 56 6.56 -1.26 3.70
N ALA A 57 6.91 -0.46 4.70
CA ALA A 57 7.83 -0.86 5.76
C ALA A 57 7.22 -1.98 6.62
N TRP A 58 5.92 -1.88 6.93
CA TRP A 58 5.20 -2.91 7.68
C TRP A 58 5.19 -4.27 6.95
N ILE A 59 4.97 -4.28 5.63
CA ILE A 59 5.05 -5.50 4.82
C ILE A 59 6.47 -6.09 4.84
N GLN A 60 7.49 -5.24 4.67
CA GLN A 60 8.89 -5.69 4.73
C GLN A 60 9.23 -6.33 6.07
N GLU A 61 8.81 -5.73 7.18
CA GLU A 61 9.00 -6.27 8.52
C GLU A 61 8.27 -7.61 8.70
N LYS A 62 6.98 -7.66 8.33
CA LYS A 62 6.13 -8.85 8.48
C LYS A 62 6.66 -10.06 7.72
N PHE A 63 7.16 -9.85 6.50
CA PHE A 63 7.74 -10.92 5.67
C PHE A 63 9.26 -11.06 5.84
N LYS A 64 9.89 -10.31 6.75
CA LYS A 64 11.34 -10.30 7.00
C LYS A 64 12.17 -10.05 5.74
N ILE A 65 11.69 -9.16 4.87
CA ILE A 65 12.34 -8.79 3.62
C ILE A 65 13.20 -7.55 3.84
N THR A 66 14.49 -7.65 3.54
CA THR A 66 15.45 -6.52 3.61
C THR A 66 15.70 -5.88 2.25
N SER A 67 15.20 -6.48 1.16
CA SER A 67 15.36 -5.95 -0.20
C SER A 67 14.41 -4.78 -0.46
N SER A 68 14.75 -3.91 -1.42
CA SER A 68 13.98 -2.73 -1.83
C SER A 68 12.75 -3.05 -2.71
N GLN A 69 12.29 -4.30 -2.73
CA GLN A 69 11.10 -4.69 -3.47
C GLN A 69 9.85 -4.03 -2.86
N SER A 70 8.95 -3.58 -3.72
CA SER A 70 7.69 -3.00 -3.31
C SER A 70 6.73 -4.05 -2.75
N TRP A 71 5.80 -3.62 -1.89
CA TRP A 71 4.85 -4.49 -1.19
C TRP A 71 4.08 -5.42 -2.14
N ASP A 72 3.72 -4.96 -3.34
CA ASP A 72 3.02 -5.77 -4.35
C ASP A 72 3.87 -6.95 -4.82
N LYS A 73 5.19 -6.73 -5.00
CA LYS A 73 6.12 -7.79 -5.39
C LYS A 73 6.41 -8.75 -4.26
N ILE A 74 6.51 -8.24 -3.03
CA ILE A 74 6.66 -9.09 -1.84
C ILE A 74 5.44 -9.99 -1.69
N ILE A 75 4.23 -9.44 -1.71
CA ILE A 75 3.01 -10.23 -1.55
C ILE A 75 2.85 -11.23 -2.71
N LEU A 76 3.08 -10.79 -3.95
CA LEU A 76 3.00 -11.66 -5.12
C LEU A 76 4.00 -12.82 -5.04
N PHE A 77 5.20 -12.60 -4.51
CA PHE A 77 6.22 -13.64 -4.34
C PHE A 77 5.75 -14.78 -3.41
N PHE A 78 4.95 -14.46 -2.39
CA PHE A 78 4.37 -15.44 -1.47
C PHE A 78 2.98 -15.94 -1.89
N SER A 79 2.52 -15.54 -3.08
CA SER A 79 1.19 -15.88 -3.60
C SER A 79 1.27 -16.82 -4.79
N GLN A 80 0.18 -17.54 -5.05
CA GLN A 80 0.09 -18.43 -6.21
C GLN A 80 0.03 -17.67 -7.54
N ASP A 81 -0.72 -16.58 -7.58
CA ASP A 81 -0.96 -15.75 -8.75
C ASP A 81 -1.37 -14.32 -8.37
N GLU A 82 -1.59 -13.47 -9.38
CA GLU A 82 -2.00 -12.08 -9.23
C GLU A 82 -3.32 -11.89 -8.48
N HIS A 83 -4.27 -12.83 -8.63
CA HIS A 83 -5.58 -12.77 -7.97
C HIS A 83 -5.45 -13.11 -6.49
N LYS A 84 -4.74 -14.21 -6.16
CA LYS A 84 -4.45 -14.60 -4.78
C LYS A 84 -3.60 -13.56 -4.06
N ALA A 85 -2.66 -12.94 -4.75
CA ALA A 85 -1.90 -11.82 -4.19
C ALA A 85 -2.79 -10.62 -3.87
N LEU A 86 -3.77 -10.32 -4.73
CA LEU A 86 -4.72 -9.23 -4.47
C LEU A 86 -5.62 -9.55 -3.27
N GLU A 87 -6.12 -10.78 -3.15
CA GLU A 87 -6.88 -11.23 -1.97
C GLU A 87 -6.04 -11.05 -0.69
N GLN A 88 -4.78 -11.52 -0.73
CA GLN A 88 -3.86 -11.42 0.40
C GLN A 88 -3.51 -9.96 0.75
N PHE A 89 -3.39 -9.08 -0.24
CA PHE A 89 -3.23 -7.64 0.01
C PHE A 89 -4.36 -7.11 0.88
N PHE A 90 -5.61 -7.46 0.60
CA PHE A 90 -6.74 -6.95 1.39
C PHE A 90 -6.73 -7.49 2.83
N GLU A 91 -6.38 -8.75 3.04
CA GLU A 91 -6.21 -9.31 4.39
C GLU A 91 -5.11 -8.59 5.19
N LEU A 92 -3.97 -8.35 4.53
CA LEU A 92 -2.84 -7.62 5.10
C LEU A 92 -3.18 -6.15 5.39
N PHE A 93 -3.95 -5.52 4.51
CA PHE A 93 -4.43 -4.16 4.69
C PHE A 93 -5.41 -4.05 5.86
N ASP A 94 -6.26 -5.06 6.10
CA ASP A 94 -7.15 -5.13 7.26
C ASP A 94 -6.36 -5.22 8.55
N GLU A 95 -5.35 -6.08 8.57
CA GLU A 95 -4.46 -6.25 9.71
C GLU A 95 -3.72 -4.94 10.02
N PHE A 96 -3.12 -4.34 9.00
CA PHE A 96 -2.41 -3.06 9.11
C PHE A 96 -3.30 -1.94 9.65
N SER A 97 -4.53 -1.83 9.13
CA SER A 97 -5.47 -0.77 9.50
C SER A 97 -5.97 -0.88 10.95
N ARG A 98 -5.96 -2.09 11.54
CA ARG A 98 -6.37 -2.31 12.94
C ARG A 98 -5.31 -1.90 13.95
N ILE A 99 -4.03 -1.99 13.60
CA ILE A 99 -2.90 -1.66 14.49
C ILE A 99 -2.96 -0.18 14.90
N ASP A 100 -3.32 0.70 13.96
CA ASP A 100 -3.39 2.14 14.21
C ASP A 100 -4.55 2.57 15.12
N SER A 101 -5.57 1.71 15.29
CA SER A 101 -6.69 1.98 16.20
C SER A 101 -6.41 1.60 17.66
N GLY A 102 -5.27 0.93 17.94
CA GLY A 102 -5.04 0.21 19.21
C GLY A 102 -3.71 0.45 19.94
N GLY A 103 -2.79 1.25 19.41
CA GLY A 103 -1.59 1.67 20.13
C GLY A 103 -0.29 1.47 19.35
N GLY A 104 0.48 2.57 19.28
CA GLY A 104 1.91 2.64 19.03
C GLY A 104 2.46 1.68 17.97
N MET A 105 2.60 2.18 16.74
CA MET A 105 3.60 1.61 15.82
C MET A 105 4.95 1.51 16.57
N PRO A 106 5.68 0.38 16.49
CA PRO A 106 7.09 0.42 16.83
C PRO A 106 7.73 1.49 15.94
N ALA A 107 8.45 2.44 16.57
CA ALA A 107 9.09 3.52 15.85
C ALA A 107 10.00 2.94 14.76
N ILE A 108 9.56 3.01 13.51
CA ILE A 108 10.32 2.54 12.36
C ILE A 108 11.46 3.56 12.18
N PRO A 109 12.74 3.17 12.23
CA PRO A 109 13.84 4.10 12.05
C PRO A 109 13.76 4.70 10.64
N GLN A 110 13.45 5.99 10.55
CA GLN A 110 13.60 6.76 9.33
C GLN A 110 15.07 6.79 8.95
N THR A 111 15.50 5.87 8.08
CA THR A 111 16.87 5.90 7.55
C THR A 111 16.85 5.51 6.09
N ILE A 112 16.67 6.49 5.20
CA ILE A 112 17.56 6.67 4.06
C ILE A 112 17.61 8.16 3.70
N ASN A 113 18.51 8.90 4.33
CA ASN A 113 19.01 10.15 3.75
C ASN A 113 19.86 9.76 2.54
N THR A 114 19.30 9.83 1.34
CA THR A 114 20.10 9.83 0.12
C THR A 114 20.82 11.16 0.06
N THR A 115 22.08 11.17 0.51
CA THR A 115 23.04 12.23 0.21
C THR A 115 23.16 12.35 -1.30
N ILE A 116 22.55 13.39 -1.86
CA ILE A 116 22.90 13.91 -3.18
C ILE A 116 24.20 14.68 -2.98
N SER A 117 25.33 14.06 -3.29
CA SER A 117 26.56 14.79 -3.55
C SER A 117 26.66 15.04 -5.06
N LYS A 118 26.86 16.31 -5.39
CA LYS A 118 27.26 16.81 -6.71
C LYS A 118 28.54 16.16 -7.20
#